data_AF-A0A1V5GZX1-F1
#
_entry.id   AF-A0A1V5GZX1-F1
#
_cell.length_a   1.000
_cell.length_b   1.000
_cell.length_c   1.000
_cell.angle_alpha   90.00
_cell.angle_beta   90.00
_cell.angle_gamma   90.00
#
_symmetry.space_group_name_H-M   'P 1'
#
loop_
_entity.id
_entity.type
_entity.pdbx_description
1 polymer ?
#
loop_
_entity_poly.entity_id
_entity_poly.type
_entity_poly.pdbx_seq_one_letter_code
_entity_poly.pdbx_strand_id
1 'polypeptide(L)'
;MPPSPRVAHEKAERFLREETAFRLGALLTESPHAKTLTLGETLRADLAAGLRQLLSVDEDIAPAVRRVFEQDSAFPRLRETIAAVLRRGGRLFFTGCGATGRLSILLEAMWRTFWQDLAVREPACAAWAADMAGRVRSVMAGGDFALIKSVEGFEDFPAFGRRQLREAGVAAGDLVVAVTEGGETPFVIGTAWEGLAAGAAVFFVFNNPAGQLRRQVERSREVLDDARIVNLDLTTGPMAVTGSTRMQATTSELLVLGAALELALRDLLASAAGPALAQRFASPALGAAECAEGFARLQATLAGDACVAALARLVELEESVYVRQGRVTYLAGSLLLDILTDTTERSPTFMVPPFRMEGDTHSPVSWAFVKHPLMPTPEAWEALLARAPRSLAWTGATYAALGAPEALRERPPALDADTIRRFRIGNEPDPSRTSGRDSALVLVLAGTDRPAAARLMAAFQRQASDYRRQSVWALGEDAGGPDGPALCVPVAVPPSPLRLWTHLTVKLVMNTVSTATMGRLGRVHGNGMVWVSPSNKKLIDRGTRLVAQQTGLDYEAACHALHLALDTVRAMQAAGEEAPSPVALAIETVRKQGIHHD
;
A
#
# COMPACT_ATOMS: atom_id res chain seq x y z
N MET A 1 -29.46 4.25 -19.94
CA MET A 1 -30.72 4.56 -19.22
C MET A 1 -30.36 5.38 -17.99
N PRO A 2 -31.14 6.41 -17.62
CA PRO A 2 -30.91 7.13 -16.36
C PRO A 2 -31.02 6.17 -15.16
N PRO A 3 -30.26 6.40 -14.08
CA PRO A 3 -30.29 5.55 -12.89
C PRO A 3 -31.70 5.51 -12.29
N SER A 4 -32.22 4.33 -11.97
CA SER A 4 -33.55 4.16 -11.36
C SER A 4 -33.45 4.35 -9.84
N PRO A 5 -34.10 5.37 -9.26
CA PRO A 5 -34.08 5.60 -7.80
C PRO A 5 -34.56 4.38 -7.00
N ARG A 6 -35.50 3.61 -7.57
CA ARG A 6 -36.04 2.39 -6.95
C ARG A 6 -34.97 1.29 -6.81
N VAL A 7 -34.17 1.07 -7.85
CA VAL A 7 -33.10 0.04 -7.83
C VAL A 7 -31.99 0.43 -6.85
N ALA A 8 -31.62 1.71 -6.80
CA ALA A 8 -30.65 2.22 -5.83
C ALA A 8 -31.14 2.04 -4.38
N HIS A 9 -32.42 2.33 -4.13
CA HIS A 9 -33.05 2.12 -2.83
C HIS A 9 -33.06 0.64 -2.42
N GLU A 10 -33.47 -0.27 -3.31
CA GLU A 10 -33.47 -1.73 -3.05
C GLU A 10 -32.06 -2.26 -2.72
N LYS A 11 -31.01 -1.76 -3.39
CA LYS A 11 -29.61 -2.11 -3.08
C LYS A 11 -29.18 -1.61 -1.69
N ALA A 12 -29.53 -0.37 -1.34
CA ALA A 12 -29.24 0.19 -0.02
C ALA A 12 -29.92 -0.62 1.09
N GLU A 13 -31.21 -0.92 0.92
CA GLU A 13 -32.00 -1.75 1.81
C GLU A 13 -31.38 -3.14 2.03
N ARG A 14 -30.89 -3.76 0.95
CA ARG A 14 -30.19 -5.04 1.03
C ARG A 14 -28.89 -4.91 1.83
N PHE A 15 -28.08 -3.89 1.56
CA PHE A 15 -26.84 -3.66 2.30
C PHE A 15 -27.11 -3.45 3.80
N LEU A 16 -28.12 -2.64 4.13
CA LEU A 16 -28.53 -2.40 5.50
C LEU A 16 -28.96 -3.70 6.20
N ARG A 17 -29.75 -4.56 5.57
CA ARG A 17 -30.22 -5.80 6.21
C ARG A 17 -29.19 -6.92 6.26
N GLU A 18 -28.45 -7.13 5.17
CA GLU A 18 -27.71 -8.37 4.94
C GLU A 18 -26.20 -8.23 5.20
N GLU A 19 -25.63 -7.03 5.11
CA GLU A 19 -24.18 -6.81 5.15
C GLU A 19 -23.69 -6.25 6.49
N THR A 20 -24.38 -6.58 7.58
CA THR A 20 -24.09 -6.06 8.94
C THR A 20 -22.68 -6.43 9.42
N ALA A 21 -22.12 -7.56 8.97
CA ALA A 21 -20.76 -8.00 9.26
C ALA A 21 -19.66 -7.08 8.67
N PHE A 22 -20.02 -6.10 7.83
CA PHE A 22 -19.12 -5.11 7.24
C PHE A 22 -19.33 -3.70 7.81
N ARG A 23 -20.18 -3.54 8.84
CA ARG A 23 -20.37 -2.28 9.58
C ARG A 23 -19.25 -2.09 10.61
N LEU A 24 -18.07 -1.76 10.11
CA LEU A 24 -16.81 -1.75 10.87
C LEU A 24 -16.50 -0.39 11.50
N GLY A 25 -17.41 0.58 11.44
CA GLY A 25 -17.19 1.94 11.92
C GLY A 25 -16.84 2.10 13.39
N ALA A 26 -17.08 1.08 14.22
CA ALA A 26 -16.66 1.07 15.61
C ALA A 26 -15.17 0.74 15.80
N LEU A 27 -14.51 0.15 14.79
CA LEU A 27 -13.10 -0.23 14.87
C LEU A 27 -12.20 1.01 14.97
N LEU A 28 -11.10 0.88 15.71
CA LEU A 28 -10.17 1.98 15.94
C LEU A 28 -9.54 2.50 14.62
N THR A 29 -9.22 1.59 13.70
CA THR A 29 -8.71 1.94 12.36
C THR A 29 -9.71 2.73 11.49
N GLU A 30 -11.00 2.67 11.81
CA GLU A 30 -12.09 3.38 11.12
C GLU A 30 -12.52 4.67 11.83
N SER A 31 -11.93 4.95 12.99
CA SER A 31 -12.22 6.12 13.82
C SER A 31 -11.41 7.35 13.36
N PRO A 32 -11.88 8.57 13.63
CA PRO A 32 -11.10 9.78 13.36
C PRO A 32 -9.95 9.94 14.36
N HIS A 33 -8.83 10.47 13.88
CA HIS A 33 -7.70 10.81 14.75
C HIS A 33 -7.83 12.23 15.31
N ALA A 34 -7.61 12.39 16.62
CA ALA A 34 -7.79 13.68 17.31
C ALA A 34 -6.83 14.76 16.81
N LYS A 35 -5.58 14.41 16.49
CA LYS A 35 -4.56 15.36 15.99
C LYS A 35 -4.93 15.96 14.62
N THR A 36 -5.76 15.30 13.82
CA THR A 36 -5.98 15.63 12.40
C THR A 36 -7.40 16.06 12.05
N LEU A 37 -8.27 16.34 13.03
CA LEU A 37 -9.69 16.66 12.77
C LEU A 37 -9.92 17.80 11.75
N THR A 38 -8.96 18.71 11.60
CA THR A 38 -9.00 19.85 10.67
C THR A 38 -7.99 19.73 9.52
N LEU A 39 -7.42 18.54 9.28
CA LEU A 39 -6.26 18.34 8.40
C LEU A 39 -6.44 18.93 7.00
N GLY A 40 -7.57 18.65 6.35
CA GLY A 40 -7.88 19.16 5.02
C GLY A 40 -7.91 20.69 4.98
N GLU A 41 -8.54 21.31 5.97
CA GLU A 41 -8.64 22.77 6.09
C GLU A 41 -7.27 23.39 6.38
N THR A 42 -6.50 22.78 7.30
CA THR A 42 -5.16 23.24 7.65
C THR A 42 -4.21 23.12 6.45
N LEU A 43 -4.20 22.01 5.72
CA LEU A 43 -3.40 21.88 4.47
C LEU A 43 -3.73 22.98 3.45
N ARG A 44 -5.02 23.35 3.34
CA ARG A 44 -5.47 24.41 2.42
C ARG A 44 -5.09 25.82 2.87
N ALA A 45 -5.06 26.08 4.17
CA ALA A 45 -4.75 27.40 4.72
C ALA A 45 -3.25 27.62 4.96
N ASP A 46 -2.57 26.61 5.49
CA ASP A 46 -1.15 26.61 5.85
C ASP A 46 -0.57 25.21 5.60
N LEU A 47 0.08 25.05 4.45
CA LEU A 47 0.64 23.76 4.02
C LEU A 47 1.69 23.23 5.01
N ALA A 48 2.54 24.09 5.58
CA ALA A 48 3.58 23.66 6.51
C ALA A 48 2.97 23.16 7.83
N ALA A 49 1.96 23.87 8.35
CA ALA A 49 1.21 23.40 9.52
C ALA A 49 0.45 22.10 9.23
N GLY A 50 -0.19 21.98 8.07
CA GLY A 50 -0.92 20.77 7.66
C GLY A 50 0.00 19.56 7.49
N LEU A 51 1.22 19.76 6.95
CA LEU A 51 2.24 18.72 6.87
C LEU A 51 2.69 18.25 8.26
N ARG A 52 2.96 19.18 9.20
CA ARG A 52 3.27 18.81 10.59
C ARG A 52 2.12 18.08 11.26
N GLN A 53 0.88 18.51 11.02
CA GLN A 53 -0.32 17.84 11.53
C GLN A 53 -0.41 16.41 11.01
N LEU A 54 -0.17 16.18 9.72
CA LEU A 54 -0.18 14.85 9.12
C LEU A 54 0.91 13.94 9.72
N LEU A 55 2.15 14.45 9.81
CA LEU A 55 3.32 13.73 10.34
C LEU A 55 3.23 13.46 11.84
N SER A 56 2.47 14.25 12.59
CA SER A 56 2.32 14.09 14.05
C SER A 56 1.62 12.80 14.46
N VAL A 57 0.87 12.14 13.55
CA VAL A 57 0.21 10.87 13.85
C VAL A 57 1.19 9.69 13.76
N ASP A 58 2.26 9.82 12.98
CA ASP A 58 3.30 8.79 12.91
C ASP A 58 4.08 8.67 14.23
N GLU A 59 3.99 9.66 15.13
CA GLU A 59 4.51 9.59 16.50
C GLU A 59 3.95 8.41 17.29
N ASP A 60 2.73 7.97 16.96
CA ASP A 60 2.03 6.88 17.66
C ASP A 60 2.58 5.49 17.29
N ILE A 61 3.37 5.40 16.20
CA ILE A 61 3.97 4.14 15.73
C ILE A 61 5.10 3.71 16.66
N ALA A 62 5.99 4.61 17.08
CA ALA A 62 7.15 4.23 17.89
C ALA A 62 6.75 3.60 19.26
N PRO A 63 5.78 4.15 20.03
CA PRO A 63 5.26 3.49 21.22
C PRO A 63 4.62 2.13 20.95
N ALA A 64 3.86 1.99 19.87
CA ALA A 64 3.22 0.73 19.50
C ALA A 64 4.26 -0.36 19.16
N VAL A 65 5.29 0.01 18.39
CA VAL A 65 6.39 -0.86 18.01
C VAL A 65 7.24 -1.25 19.23
N ARG A 66 7.50 -0.30 20.15
CA ARG A 66 8.18 -0.59 21.41
C ARG A 66 7.44 -1.64 22.23
N ARG A 67 6.11 -1.50 22.37
CA ARG A 67 5.24 -2.49 23.04
C ARG A 67 5.39 -3.88 22.42
N VAL A 68 5.37 -3.96 21.09
CA VAL A 68 5.50 -5.24 20.36
C VAL A 68 6.88 -5.87 20.57
N PHE A 69 7.95 -5.08 20.59
CA PHE A 69 9.29 -5.63 20.73
C PHE A 69 9.69 -5.97 22.17
N GLU A 70 9.20 -5.22 23.15
CA GLU A 70 9.60 -5.37 24.56
C GLU A 70 8.63 -6.21 25.39
N GLN A 71 7.33 -6.16 25.08
CA GLN A 71 6.28 -6.72 25.93
C GLN A 71 5.52 -7.88 25.28
N ASP A 72 5.53 -7.97 23.95
CA ASP A 72 4.84 -9.03 23.22
C ASP A 72 5.76 -10.22 22.95
N SER A 73 5.43 -11.37 23.55
CA SER A 73 6.13 -12.64 23.29
C SER A 73 6.02 -13.13 21.84
N ALA A 74 5.07 -12.62 21.05
CA ALA A 74 4.85 -13.00 19.67
C ALA A 74 6.00 -12.56 18.75
N PHE A 75 6.60 -11.39 18.95
CA PHE A 75 7.67 -10.91 18.07
C PHE A 75 8.97 -11.76 18.16
N PRO A 76 9.52 -12.05 19.35
CA PRO A 76 10.65 -12.99 19.47
C PRO A 76 10.35 -14.34 18.82
N ARG A 77 9.13 -14.87 19.05
CA ARG A 77 8.67 -16.13 18.46
C ARG A 77 8.58 -16.06 16.93
N LEU A 78 8.14 -14.94 16.36
CA LEU A 78 8.10 -14.73 14.91
C LEU A 78 9.52 -14.81 14.32
N ARG A 79 10.45 -14.00 14.85
CA ARG A 79 11.85 -14.01 14.41
C ARG A 79 12.46 -15.42 14.46
N GLU A 80 12.29 -16.10 15.59
CA GLU A 80 12.84 -17.44 15.80
C GLU A 80 12.22 -18.47 14.87
N THR A 81 10.91 -18.38 14.62
CA THR A 81 10.20 -19.26 13.69
C THR A 81 10.69 -19.01 12.25
N ILE A 82 10.85 -17.76 11.82
CA ILE A 82 11.41 -17.42 10.50
C ILE A 82 12.79 -18.06 10.33
N ALA A 83 13.70 -17.83 11.28
CA ALA A 83 15.06 -18.37 11.20
C ALA A 83 15.05 -19.92 11.19
N ALA A 84 14.24 -20.55 12.04
CA ALA A 84 14.15 -22.01 12.13
C ALA A 84 13.58 -22.65 10.84
N VAL A 85 12.51 -22.08 10.28
CA VAL A 85 11.89 -22.55 9.03
C VAL A 85 12.88 -22.45 7.88
N LEU A 86 13.54 -21.31 7.72
CA LEU A 86 14.50 -21.10 6.64
C LEU A 86 15.72 -22.03 6.76
N ARG A 87 16.26 -22.25 7.98
CA ARG A 87 17.38 -23.20 8.20
C ARG A 87 17.02 -24.64 7.82
N ARG A 88 15.77 -25.04 7.99
CA ARG A 88 15.28 -26.39 7.65
C ARG A 88 14.89 -26.51 6.17
N GLY A 89 15.07 -25.45 5.37
CA GLY A 89 14.65 -25.43 3.98
C GLY A 89 13.14 -25.29 3.78
N GLY A 90 12.40 -24.83 4.79
CA GLY A 90 11.00 -24.43 4.64
C GLY A 90 10.89 -23.06 3.96
N ARG A 91 9.66 -22.64 3.67
CA ARG A 91 9.35 -21.36 3.02
C ARG A 91 8.53 -20.47 3.94
N LEU A 92 8.67 -19.18 3.74
CA LEU A 92 7.90 -18.12 4.39
C LEU A 92 6.95 -17.48 3.38
N PHE A 93 5.67 -17.41 3.75
CA PHE A 93 4.62 -16.75 2.97
C PHE A 93 4.11 -15.53 3.71
N PHE A 94 4.30 -14.33 3.16
CA PHE A 94 3.55 -13.14 3.55
C PHE A 94 2.29 -13.04 2.72
N THR A 95 1.14 -12.84 3.36
CA THR A 95 -0.14 -12.75 2.65
C THR A 95 -0.89 -11.50 3.04
N GLY A 96 -1.57 -10.85 2.10
CA GLY A 96 -2.32 -9.64 2.37
C GLY A 96 -3.27 -9.23 1.24
N CYS A 97 -4.01 -8.15 1.47
CA CYS A 97 -4.86 -7.50 0.47
C CYS A 97 -4.59 -5.99 0.40
N GLY A 98 -4.78 -5.38 -0.77
CA GLY A 98 -4.56 -3.95 -0.94
C GLY A 98 -3.15 -3.56 -0.50
N ALA A 99 -3.03 -2.59 0.40
CA ALA A 99 -1.74 -2.10 0.86
C ALA A 99 -0.91 -3.19 1.60
N THR A 100 -1.53 -4.08 2.38
CA THR A 100 -0.83 -5.23 3.00
C THR A 100 -0.38 -6.28 1.99
N GLY A 101 -1.12 -6.44 0.89
CA GLY A 101 -0.73 -7.29 -0.22
C GLY A 101 0.49 -6.74 -0.97
N ARG A 102 0.50 -5.43 -1.24
CA ARG A 102 1.64 -4.72 -1.84
C ARG A 102 2.85 -4.73 -0.90
N LEU A 103 2.63 -4.57 0.41
CA LEU A 103 3.66 -4.76 1.44
C LEU A 103 4.24 -6.19 1.42
N SER A 104 3.40 -7.21 1.28
CA SER A 104 3.86 -8.61 1.19
C SER A 104 4.78 -8.81 -0.02
N ILE A 105 4.46 -8.20 -1.16
CA ILE A 105 5.31 -8.22 -2.37
C ILE A 105 6.62 -7.47 -2.11
N LEU A 106 6.57 -6.31 -1.47
CA LEU A 106 7.75 -5.53 -1.10
C LEU A 106 8.71 -6.34 -0.19
N LEU A 107 8.18 -6.99 0.84
CA LEU A 107 8.97 -7.86 1.74
C LEU A 107 9.64 -9.02 0.97
N GLU A 108 8.94 -9.64 0.02
CA GLU A 108 9.52 -10.66 -0.87
C GLU A 108 10.62 -10.07 -1.77
N ALA A 109 10.36 -8.92 -2.40
CA ALA A 109 11.31 -8.28 -3.31
C ALA A 109 12.58 -7.83 -2.58
N MET A 110 12.45 -7.26 -1.38
CA MET A 110 13.57 -6.90 -0.49
C MET A 110 14.45 -8.13 -0.19
N TRP A 111 13.84 -9.24 0.22
CA TRP A 111 14.53 -10.49 0.51
C TRP A 111 15.28 -11.03 -0.71
N ARG A 112 14.60 -11.14 -1.85
CA ARG A 112 15.17 -11.63 -3.10
C ARG A 112 16.34 -10.79 -3.58
N THR A 113 16.17 -9.47 -3.58
CA THR A 113 17.20 -8.52 -4.01
C THR A 113 18.46 -8.68 -3.17
N PHE A 114 18.34 -8.80 -1.85
CA PHE A 114 19.50 -9.03 -0.98
C PHE A 114 20.28 -10.28 -1.40
N TRP A 115 19.61 -11.42 -1.58
CA TRP A 115 20.28 -12.68 -1.91
C TRP A 115 20.86 -12.68 -3.33
N GLN A 116 20.16 -12.07 -4.30
CA GLN A 116 20.70 -11.90 -5.66
C GLN A 116 21.95 -11.02 -5.66
N ASP A 117 21.91 -9.88 -4.96
CA ASP A 117 23.07 -9.00 -4.79
C ASP A 117 24.23 -9.72 -4.06
N LEU A 118 23.92 -10.56 -3.08
CA LEU A 118 24.92 -11.36 -2.36
C LEU A 118 25.56 -12.38 -3.29
N ALA A 119 24.78 -13.09 -4.10
CA ALA A 119 25.31 -14.08 -5.06
C ALA A 119 26.32 -13.48 -6.03
N VAL A 120 26.08 -12.23 -6.46
CA VAL A 120 27.01 -11.48 -7.33
C VAL A 120 28.26 -11.04 -6.58
N ARG A 121 28.12 -10.53 -5.36
CA ARG A 121 29.24 -10.00 -4.56
C ARG A 121 30.11 -11.09 -3.92
N GLU A 122 29.52 -12.24 -3.61
CA GLU A 122 30.14 -13.35 -2.90
C GLU A 122 29.93 -14.67 -3.66
N PRO A 123 30.65 -14.91 -4.77
CA PRO A 123 30.43 -16.09 -5.62
C PRO A 123 30.54 -17.44 -4.88
N ALA A 124 31.32 -17.50 -3.80
CA ALA A 124 31.47 -18.69 -2.96
C ALA A 124 30.16 -19.15 -2.31
N CYS A 125 29.19 -18.24 -2.12
CA CYS A 125 27.89 -18.56 -1.53
C CYS A 125 26.73 -18.48 -2.53
N ALA A 126 27.01 -18.33 -3.84
CA ALA A 126 26.00 -18.08 -4.85
C ALA A 126 24.90 -19.16 -4.93
N ALA A 127 25.25 -20.45 -4.77
CA ALA A 127 24.27 -21.54 -4.78
C ALA A 127 23.31 -21.46 -3.57
N TRP A 128 23.84 -21.16 -2.38
CA TRP A 128 23.05 -20.96 -1.19
C TRP A 128 22.16 -19.71 -1.29
N ALA A 129 22.72 -18.63 -1.82
CA ALA A 129 21.99 -17.39 -2.06
C ALA A 129 20.84 -17.57 -3.05
N ALA A 130 21.05 -18.31 -4.14
CA ALA A 130 20.01 -18.63 -5.12
C ALA A 130 18.86 -19.45 -4.49
N ASP A 131 19.18 -20.42 -3.63
CA ASP A 131 18.18 -21.17 -2.87
C ASP A 131 17.40 -20.25 -1.92
N MET A 132 18.11 -19.48 -1.11
CA MET A 132 17.52 -18.58 -0.11
C MET A 132 16.63 -17.51 -0.74
N ALA A 133 17.00 -16.96 -1.90
CA ALA A 133 16.15 -16.01 -2.65
C ALA A 133 14.75 -16.59 -2.93
N GLY A 134 14.63 -17.91 -3.12
CA GLY A 134 13.38 -18.62 -3.36
C GLY A 134 12.51 -18.86 -2.13
N ARG A 135 13.02 -18.65 -0.90
CA ARG A 135 12.39 -19.11 0.34
C ARG A 135 11.34 -18.15 0.91
N VAL A 136 11.35 -16.88 0.53
CA VAL A 136 10.30 -15.91 0.91
C VAL A 136 9.39 -15.65 -0.29
N ARG A 137 8.07 -15.69 -0.06
CA ARG A 137 7.04 -15.56 -1.08
C ARG A 137 5.90 -14.68 -0.60
N SER A 138 5.30 -13.93 -1.52
CA SER A 138 4.09 -13.16 -1.30
C SER A 138 2.84 -13.86 -1.88
N VAL A 139 1.71 -13.69 -1.21
CA VAL A 139 0.36 -14.05 -1.68
C VAL A 139 -0.57 -12.85 -1.52
N MET A 140 -0.74 -12.09 -2.59
CA MET A 140 -1.62 -10.93 -2.66
C MET A 140 -2.98 -11.33 -3.25
N ALA A 141 -4.08 -10.84 -2.67
CA ALA A 141 -5.40 -10.97 -3.29
C ALA A 141 -5.41 -10.37 -4.70
N GLY A 142 -5.74 -11.18 -5.71
CA GLY A 142 -5.67 -10.78 -7.12
C GLY A 142 -4.30 -10.92 -7.79
N GLY A 143 -3.29 -11.45 -7.08
CA GLY A 143 -1.97 -11.74 -7.63
C GLY A 143 -1.14 -10.49 -7.88
N ASP A 144 -0.04 -10.61 -8.62
CA ASP A 144 0.85 -9.47 -8.90
C ASP A 144 0.15 -8.37 -9.74
N PHE A 145 -0.91 -8.71 -10.48
CA PHE A 145 -1.75 -7.73 -11.17
C PHE A 145 -2.29 -6.66 -10.21
N ALA A 146 -2.55 -7.03 -8.96
CA ALA A 146 -3.06 -6.10 -7.98
C ALA A 146 -2.05 -5.00 -7.58
N LEU A 147 -0.77 -5.10 -7.98
CA LEU A 147 0.18 -3.97 -7.92
C LEU A 147 -0.22 -2.79 -8.80
N ILE A 148 -0.98 -3.03 -9.87
CA ILE A 148 -1.39 -2.02 -10.84
C ILE A 148 -2.75 -1.43 -10.48
N LYS A 149 -3.69 -2.30 -10.10
CA LYS A 149 -5.05 -1.93 -9.73
C LYS A 149 -5.63 -3.01 -8.82
N SER A 150 -6.25 -2.61 -7.72
CA SER A 150 -6.97 -3.54 -6.85
C SER A 150 -8.05 -4.32 -7.62
N VAL A 151 -8.12 -5.62 -7.39
CA VAL A 151 -9.12 -6.48 -8.02
C VAL A 151 -10.38 -6.51 -7.15
N GLU A 152 -11.44 -5.87 -7.62
CA GLU A 152 -12.66 -5.63 -6.84
C GLU A 152 -13.29 -6.92 -6.33
N GLY A 153 -13.70 -6.92 -5.06
CA GLY A 153 -14.39 -8.03 -4.40
C GLY A 153 -13.53 -9.25 -4.04
N PHE A 154 -12.27 -9.35 -4.49
CA PHE A 154 -11.44 -10.52 -4.16
C PHE A 154 -11.17 -10.67 -2.65
N GLU A 155 -11.10 -9.54 -1.95
CA GLU A 155 -10.79 -9.51 -0.52
C GLU A 155 -11.90 -10.06 0.38
N ASP A 156 -13.13 -10.10 -0.15
CA ASP A 156 -14.34 -10.46 0.58
C ASP A 156 -14.52 -12.00 0.71
N PHE A 157 -13.67 -12.81 0.07
CA PHE A 157 -13.82 -14.27 0.01
C PHE A 157 -12.66 -15.03 0.68
N PRO A 158 -12.91 -15.71 1.82
CA PRO A 158 -11.91 -16.60 2.43
C PRO A 158 -11.46 -17.73 1.50
N ALA A 159 -12.39 -18.27 0.70
CA ALA A 159 -12.09 -19.35 -0.24
C ALA A 159 -11.02 -18.95 -1.28
N PHE A 160 -10.96 -17.67 -1.67
CA PHE A 160 -9.96 -17.19 -2.61
C PHE A 160 -8.58 -17.16 -1.96
N GLY A 161 -8.49 -16.71 -0.70
CA GLY A 161 -7.25 -16.76 0.08
C GLY A 161 -6.72 -18.17 0.24
N ARG A 162 -7.61 -19.12 0.61
CA ARG A 162 -7.25 -20.54 0.71
C ARG A 162 -6.70 -21.08 -0.60
N ARG A 163 -7.42 -20.84 -1.70
CA ARG A 163 -7.02 -21.29 -3.03
C ARG A 163 -5.65 -20.72 -3.44
N GLN A 164 -5.45 -19.40 -3.32
CA GLN A 164 -4.20 -18.76 -3.73
C GLN A 164 -3.01 -19.24 -2.90
N LEU A 165 -3.15 -19.40 -1.58
CA LEU A 165 -2.05 -19.91 -0.76
C LEU A 165 -1.73 -21.38 -1.08
N ARG A 166 -2.74 -22.20 -1.36
CA ARG A 166 -2.55 -23.59 -1.82
C ARG A 166 -1.84 -23.65 -3.17
N GLU A 167 -2.22 -22.80 -4.13
CA GLU A 167 -1.56 -22.72 -5.44
C GLU A 167 -0.15 -22.14 -5.35
N ALA A 168 0.12 -21.28 -4.36
CA ALA A 168 1.47 -20.90 -3.99
C ALA A 168 2.27 -22.09 -3.41
N GLY A 169 1.60 -23.19 -3.07
CA GLY A 169 2.22 -24.46 -2.73
C GLY A 169 2.66 -24.53 -1.28
N VAL A 170 1.97 -23.84 -0.35
CA VAL A 170 2.21 -23.98 1.10
C VAL A 170 2.16 -25.45 1.52
N ALA A 171 3.05 -25.86 2.42
CA ALA A 171 3.18 -27.23 2.88
C ALA A 171 3.60 -27.29 4.36
N ALA A 172 3.63 -28.51 4.91
CA ALA A 172 4.05 -28.74 6.27
C ALA A 172 5.51 -28.30 6.48
N GLY A 173 5.77 -27.60 7.59
CA GLY A 173 7.09 -27.05 7.90
C GLY A 173 7.36 -25.66 7.31
N ASP A 174 6.44 -25.09 6.54
CA ASP A 174 6.47 -23.69 6.14
C ASP A 174 5.96 -22.75 7.26
N LEU A 175 6.09 -21.44 7.05
CA LEU A 175 5.52 -20.37 7.87
C LEU A 175 4.62 -19.48 7.02
N VAL A 176 3.42 -19.20 7.51
CA VAL A 176 2.48 -18.23 6.94
C VAL A 176 2.35 -17.05 7.91
N VAL A 177 2.64 -15.85 7.43
CA VAL A 177 2.39 -14.59 8.13
C VAL A 177 1.25 -13.90 7.40
N ALA A 178 0.05 -14.04 7.95
CA ALA A 178 -1.18 -13.48 7.42
C ALA A 178 -1.36 -12.05 7.94
N VAL A 179 -1.20 -11.06 7.05
CA VAL A 179 -1.14 -9.64 7.38
C VAL A 179 -2.42 -8.94 6.95
N THR A 180 -3.11 -8.29 7.89
CA THR A 180 -4.36 -7.58 7.62
C THR A 180 -4.47 -6.33 8.49
N GLU A 181 -4.61 -5.17 7.86
CA GLU A 181 -4.61 -3.87 8.56
C GLU A 181 -5.62 -3.83 9.72
N GLY A 182 -6.88 -4.18 9.49
CA GLY A 182 -7.90 -4.11 10.54
C GLY A 182 -8.16 -5.41 11.32
N GLY A 183 -7.54 -6.53 10.95
CA GLY A 183 -7.81 -7.85 11.55
C GLY A 183 -9.08 -8.58 11.07
N GLU A 184 -9.82 -8.04 10.11
CA GLU A 184 -11.11 -8.57 9.66
C GLU A 184 -11.17 -9.00 8.20
N THR A 185 -10.08 -8.91 7.42
CA THR A 185 -10.12 -9.15 5.97
C THR A 185 -10.37 -10.64 5.65
N PRO A 186 -11.51 -11.01 5.02
CA PRO A 186 -11.88 -12.40 4.79
C PRO A 186 -10.84 -13.21 3.99
N PHE A 187 -10.25 -12.63 2.95
CA PHE A 187 -9.18 -13.27 2.18
C PHE A 187 -7.99 -13.69 3.05
N VAL A 188 -7.52 -12.79 3.92
CA VAL A 188 -6.35 -13.02 4.80
C VAL A 188 -6.68 -14.03 5.90
N ILE A 189 -7.91 -14.00 6.42
CA ILE A 189 -8.40 -15.05 7.32
C ILE A 189 -8.37 -16.42 6.59
N GLY A 190 -8.76 -16.45 5.32
CA GLY A 190 -8.65 -17.63 4.47
C GLY A 190 -7.21 -18.16 4.34
N THR A 191 -6.22 -17.29 4.13
CA THR A 191 -4.82 -17.71 4.05
C THR A 191 -4.30 -18.27 5.39
N ALA A 192 -4.70 -17.68 6.52
CA ALA A 192 -4.38 -18.22 7.84
C ALA A 192 -4.91 -19.66 8.02
N TRP A 193 -6.18 -19.90 7.66
CA TRP A 193 -6.80 -21.23 7.75
C TRP A 193 -6.18 -22.26 6.81
N GLU A 194 -5.79 -21.86 5.59
CA GLU A 194 -5.09 -22.76 4.68
C GLU A 194 -3.67 -23.07 5.16
N GLY A 195 -2.96 -22.12 5.76
CA GLY A 195 -1.67 -22.36 6.40
C GLY A 195 -1.76 -23.45 7.47
N LEU A 196 -2.74 -23.36 8.36
CA LEU A 196 -2.98 -24.40 9.37
C LEU A 196 -3.34 -25.75 8.73
N ALA A 197 -4.21 -25.75 7.72
CA ALA A 197 -4.62 -26.98 7.03
C ALA A 197 -3.44 -27.66 6.32
N ALA A 198 -2.47 -26.90 5.83
CA ALA A 198 -1.26 -27.41 5.20
C ALA A 198 -0.18 -27.86 6.20
N GLY A 199 -0.36 -27.61 7.50
CA GLY A 199 0.63 -27.92 8.55
C GLY A 199 1.75 -26.90 8.67
N ALA A 200 1.54 -25.67 8.19
CA ALA A 200 2.46 -24.55 8.39
C ALA A 200 2.28 -23.92 9.79
N ALA A 201 3.33 -23.30 10.31
CA ALA A 201 3.17 -22.35 11.40
C ALA A 201 2.42 -21.11 10.90
N VAL A 202 1.56 -20.52 11.73
CA VAL A 202 0.72 -19.38 11.32
C VAL A 202 0.83 -18.23 12.32
N PHE A 203 1.12 -17.05 11.80
CA PHE A 203 1.04 -15.78 12.50
C PHE A 203 -0.03 -14.91 11.87
N PHE A 204 -0.81 -14.21 12.70
CA PHE A 204 -1.86 -13.29 12.26
C PHE A 204 -1.55 -11.88 12.78
N VAL A 205 -1.35 -10.94 11.86
CA VAL A 205 -0.84 -9.59 12.13
C VAL A 205 -1.94 -8.57 11.82
N PHE A 206 -2.22 -7.66 12.76
CA PHE A 206 -3.31 -6.70 12.65
C PHE A 206 -3.11 -5.42 13.50
N ASN A 207 -3.86 -4.36 13.21
CA ASN A 207 -3.71 -3.04 13.85
C ASN A 207 -4.96 -2.52 14.60
N ASN A 208 -5.94 -3.38 14.90
CA ASN A 208 -7.01 -3.07 15.85
C ASN A 208 -6.80 -3.80 17.19
N PRO A 209 -7.23 -3.24 18.33
CA PRO A 209 -7.08 -3.93 19.61
C PRO A 209 -7.69 -5.33 19.58
N ALA A 210 -6.91 -6.35 19.92
CA ALA A 210 -7.37 -7.74 19.83
C ALA A 210 -8.66 -7.99 20.64
N GLY A 211 -8.80 -7.35 21.80
CA GLY A 211 -10.01 -7.42 22.62
C GLY A 211 -11.24 -6.79 21.97
N GLN A 212 -11.07 -5.75 21.15
CA GLN A 212 -12.15 -5.16 20.37
C GLN A 212 -12.59 -6.11 19.26
N LEU A 213 -11.64 -6.63 18.47
CA LEU A 213 -11.93 -7.56 17.39
C LEU A 213 -12.70 -8.78 17.88
N ARG A 214 -12.27 -9.38 19.00
CA ARG A 214 -12.96 -10.52 19.62
C ARG A 214 -14.42 -10.22 19.99
N ARG A 215 -14.72 -9.01 20.45
CA ARG A 215 -16.07 -8.63 20.89
C ARG A 215 -17.00 -8.26 19.74
N GLN A 216 -16.46 -7.64 18.69
CA GLN A 216 -17.27 -6.94 17.68
C GLN A 216 -17.26 -7.62 16.30
N VAL A 217 -16.28 -8.47 16.00
CA VAL A 217 -16.11 -9.08 14.69
C VAL A 217 -15.92 -10.59 14.83
N GLU A 218 -16.99 -11.34 14.54
CA GLU A 218 -17.03 -12.80 14.71
C GLU A 218 -15.90 -13.52 13.97
N ARG A 219 -15.71 -13.24 12.68
CA ARG A 219 -14.64 -13.87 11.87
C ARG A 219 -13.23 -13.55 12.39
N SER A 220 -13.03 -12.39 13.02
CA SER A 220 -11.77 -12.06 13.67
C SER A 220 -11.60 -12.85 14.96
N ARG A 221 -12.65 -12.94 15.79
CA ARG A 221 -12.65 -13.76 17.01
C ARG A 221 -12.26 -15.21 16.72
N GLU A 222 -12.81 -15.83 15.69
CA GLU A 222 -12.50 -17.22 15.30
C GLU A 222 -11.00 -17.46 15.10
N VAL A 223 -10.32 -16.55 14.40
CA VAL A 223 -8.88 -16.64 14.14
C VAL A 223 -8.08 -16.30 15.40
N LEU A 224 -8.49 -15.26 16.13
CA LEU A 224 -7.77 -14.76 17.30
C LEU A 224 -7.85 -15.69 18.52
N ASP A 225 -8.87 -16.57 18.59
CA ASP A 225 -9.06 -17.52 19.68
C ASP A 225 -8.48 -18.91 19.38
N ASP A 226 -8.03 -19.17 18.14
CA ASP A 226 -7.36 -20.42 17.80
C ASP A 226 -5.92 -20.44 18.33
N ALA A 227 -5.67 -21.27 19.33
CA ALA A 227 -4.37 -21.36 20.01
C ALA A 227 -3.19 -21.80 19.10
N ARG A 228 -3.48 -22.31 17.89
CA ARG A 228 -2.44 -22.66 16.89
C ARG A 228 -1.95 -21.43 16.12
N ILE A 229 -2.68 -20.33 16.16
CA ILE A 229 -2.34 -19.07 15.49
C ILE A 229 -1.69 -18.13 16.50
N VAL A 230 -0.51 -17.60 16.14
CA VAL A 230 0.16 -16.59 16.97
C VAL A 230 -0.26 -15.21 16.52
N ASN A 231 -0.91 -14.47 17.41
CA ASN A 231 -1.41 -13.12 17.12
C ASN A 231 -0.34 -12.08 17.38
N LEU A 232 -0.18 -11.12 16.47
CA LEU A 232 0.72 -9.98 16.59
C LEU A 232 -0.11 -8.69 16.49
N ASP A 233 -0.36 -8.05 17.64
CA ASP A 233 -1.19 -6.85 17.76
C ASP A 233 -0.32 -5.58 17.59
N LEU A 234 -0.35 -5.03 16.38
CA LEU A 234 0.37 -3.82 15.99
C LEU A 234 -0.48 -2.55 16.12
N THR A 235 -1.46 -2.53 17.03
CA THR A 235 -2.34 -1.37 17.20
C THR A 235 -1.54 -0.09 17.51
N THR A 236 -1.62 0.89 16.62
CA THR A 236 -1.02 2.23 16.80
C THR A 236 -2.04 3.26 17.29
N GLY A 237 -3.27 3.19 16.80
CA GLY A 237 -4.29 4.22 16.97
C GLY A 237 -5.09 4.44 15.68
N PRO A 238 -5.99 5.44 15.65
CA PRO A 238 -6.65 5.87 14.42
C PRO A 238 -5.66 6.39 13.38
N MET A 239 -6.02 6.31 12.10
CA MET A 239 -5.16 6.78 11.01
C MET A 239 -5.21 8.31 10.85
N ALA A 240 -4.13 8.92 10.35
CA ALA A 240 -4.07 10.38 10.16
C ALA A 240 -5.20 10.90 9.25
N VAL A 241 -5.53 10.10 8.25
CA VAL A 241 -6.74 10.21 7.44
C VAL A 241 -7.62 9.01 7.76
N THR A 242 -8.85 9.25 8.21
CA THR A 242 -9.78 8.23 8.73
C THR A 242 -9.92 7.05 7.78
N GLY A 243 -9.56 5.84 8.23
CA GLY A 243 -9.62 4.61 7.43
C GLY A 243 -8.50 4.44 6.38
N SER A 244 -7.54 5.36 6.28
CA SER A 244 -6.40 5.27 5.35
C SER A 244 -5.29 4.38 5.94
N THR A 245 -5.56 3.08 5.99
CA THR A 245 -4.69 2.05 6.57
C THR A 245 -3.37 1.84 5.81
N ARG A 246 -3.28 2.29 4.55
CA ARG A 246 -2.01 2.44 3.81
C ARG A 246 -0.99 3.36 4.50
N MET A 247 -1.40 4.12 5.52
CA MET A 247 -0.55 5.03 6.29
C MET A 247 0.04 4.31 7.51
N GLN A 248 -0.40 4.64 8.73
CA GLN A 248 0.25 4.22 9.96
C GLN A 248 0.25 2.69 10.13
N ALA A 249 -0.87 2.02 9.83
CA ALA A 249 -0.97 0.56 9.98
C ALA A 249 0.11 -0.16 9.16
N THR A 250 0.13 0.04 7.83
CA THR A 250 1.14 -0.61 6.97
C THR A 250 2.56 -0.10 7.17
N THR A 251 2.76 1.11 7.68
CA THR A 251 4.10 1.57 8.10
C THR A 251 4.60 0.76 9.30
N SER A 252 3.75 0.53 10.31
CA SER A 252 4.11 -0.30 11.47
C SER A 252 4.34 -1.77 11.08
N GLU A 253 3.53 -2.32 10.17
CA GLU A 253 3.72 -3.67 9.63
C GLU A 253 5.04 -3.80 8.86
N LEU A 254 5.38 -2.81 7.99
CA LEU A 254 6.66 -2.80 7.28
C LEU A 254 7.84 -2.79 8.26
N LEU A 255 7.80 -1.92 9.27
CA LEU A 255 8.86 -1.82 10.27
C LEU A 255 9.01 -3.13 11.06
N VAL A 256 7.92 -3.67 11.60
CA VAL A 256 7.97 -4.87 12.46
C VAL A 256 8.33 -6.12 11.67
N LEU A 257 7.68 -6.37 10.52
CA LEU A 257 7.93 -7.56 9.71
C LEU A 257 9.28 -7.48 8.99
N GLY A 258 9.66 -6.29 8.51
CA GLY A 258 10.99 -6.03 7.97
C GLY A 258 12.08 -6.29 9.00
N ALA A 259 11.93 -5.76 10.22
CA ALA A 259 12.89 -6.00 11.30
C ALA A 259 12.99 -7.49 11.66
N ALA A 260 11.86 -8.22 11.71
CA ALA A 260 11.87 -9.67 11.93
C ALA A 260 12.65 -10.41 10.84
N LEU A 261 12.49 -10.02 9.57
CA LEU A 261 13.24 -10.59 8.44
C LEU A 261 14.74 -10.28 8.53
N GLU A 262 15.12 -9.04 8.83
CA GLU A 262 16.54 -8.66 8.93
C GLU A 262 17.24 -9.35 10.10
N LEU A 263 16.56 -9.47 11.23
CA LEU A 263 17.06 -10.21 12.39
C LEU A 263 17.23 -11.70 12.06
N ALA A 264 16.25 -12.33 11.42
CA ALA A 264 16.36 -13.72 11.00
C ALA A 264 17.46 -13.91 9.93
N LEU A 265 17.63 -12.96 9.01
CA LEU A 265 18.70 -12.95 8.03
C LEU A 265 20.07 -12.93 8.70
N ARG A 266 20.27 -12.06 9.70
CA ARG A 266 21.51 -12.01 10.48
C ARG A 266 21.81 -13.34 11.14
N ASP A 267 20.80 -13.97 11.75
CA ASP A 267 20.94 -15.26 12.41
C ASP A 267 21.27 -16.39 11.41
N LEU A 268 20.76 -16.31 10.18
CA LEU A 268 21.09 -17.23 9.08
C LEU A 268 22.53 -17.06 8.61
N LEU A 269 22.94 -15.83 8.30
CA LEU A 269 24.30 -15.49 7.85
C LEU A 269 25.35 -15.94 8.88
N ALA A 270 25.09 -15.67 10.17
CA ALA A 270 25.98 -16.08 11.25
C ALA A 270 26.15 -17.60 11.32
N SER A 271 25.06 -18.35 11.13
CA SER A 271 25.08 -19.82 11.19
C SER A 271 25.71 -20.51 9.98
N ALA A 272 25.56 -19.94 8.77
CA ALA A 272 25.92 -20.62 7.52
C ALA A 272 27.24 -20.15 6.89
N ALA A 273 27.58 -18.86 7.03
CA ALA A 273 28.74 -18.26 6.36
C ALA A 273 29.81 -17.72 7.34
N GLY A 274 29.61 -17.92 8.65
CA GLY A 274 30.51 -17.49 9.70
C GLY A 274 30.33 -16.03 10.14
N PRO A 275 30.93 -15.65 11.29
CA PRO A 275 30.68 -14.35 11.93
C PRO A 275 31.19 -13.15 11.11
N ALA A 276 32.23 -13.34 10.27
CA ALA A 276 32.80 -12.25 9.47
C ALA A 276 31.83 -11.73 8.39
N LEU A 277 31.10 -12.61 7.69
CA LEU A 277 30.10 -12.18 6.72
C LEU A 277 28.89 -11.56 7.43
N ALA A 278 28.44 -12.15 8.53
CA ALA A 278 27.35 -11.60 9.33
C ALA A 278 27.67 -10.18 9.86
N GLN A 279 28.91 -9.93 10.27
CA GLN A 279 29.35 -8.62 10.75
C GLN A 279 29.32 -7.54 9.66
N ARG A 280 29.55 -7.89 8.38
CA ARG A 280 29.44 -6.96 7.24
C ARG A 280 28.01 -6.47 7.00
N PHE A 281 27.02 -7.23 7.47
CA PHE A 281 25.60 -6.91 7.39
C PHE A 281 25.02 -6.57 8.76
N ALA A 282 25.85 -6.40 9.79
CA ALA A 282 25.40 -5.86 11.06
C ALA A 282 24.94 -4.42 10.85
N SER A 283 23.74 -4.10 11.32
CA SER A 283 23.23 -2.73 11.35
C SER A 283 22.98 -2.32 12.81
N PRO A 284 23.40 -1.09 13.19
CA PRO A 284 23.22 -0.58 14.54
C PRO A 284 21.74 -0.32 14.90
N ALA A 285 20.83 -0.38 13.90
CA ALA A 285 19.40 -0.14 14.07
C ALA A 285 18.56 -1.43 14.15
N LEU A 286 19.18 -2.60 14.36
CA LEU A 286 18.49 -3.91 14.30
C LEU A 286 17.95 -4.42 15.64
N GLY A 287 18.28 -3.80 16.77
CA GLY A 287 17.72 -4.22 18.06
C GLY A 287 16.30 -3.67 18.27
N ALA A 288 15.56 -4.32 19.18
CA ALA A 288 14.18 -3.98 19.52
C ALA A 288 14.02 -2.49 19.92
N ALA A 289 14.81 -2.05 20.91
CA ALA A 289 14.79 -0.67 21.37
C ALA A 289 15.28 0.29 20.28
N GLU A 290 16.32 -0.11 19.55
CA GLU A 290 16.95 0.68 18.49
C GLU A 290 16.04 0.89 17.28
N CYS A 291 15.17 -0.07 16.95
CA CYS A 291 14.17 0.08 15.90
C CYS A 291 13.10 1.12 16.29
N ALA A 292 12.55 1.05 17.51
CA ALA A 292 11.55 2.00 17.97
C ALA A 292 12.12 3.43 18.08
N GLU A 293 13.32 3.56 18.64
CA GLU A 293 14.02 4.85 18.72
C GLU A 293 14.47 5.36 17.35
N GLY A 294 14.94 4.48 16.47
CA GLY A 294 15.31 4.81 15.10
C GLY A 294 14.13 5.36 14.32
N PHE A 295 12.95 4.76 14.49
CA PHE A 295 11.72 5.27 13.88
C PHE A 295 11.31 6.62 14.48
N ALA A 296 11.38 6.78 15.80
CA ALA A 296 11.10 8.06 16.44
C ALA A 296 12.04 9.17 15.94
N ARG A 297 13.33 8.88 15.76
CA ARG A 297 14.29 9.83 15.16
C ARG A 297 13.94 10.16 13.71
N LEU A 298 13.65 9.15 12.89
CA LEU A 298 13.24 9.33 11.49
C LEU A 298 11.99 10.23 11.39
N GLN A 299 10.97 9.95 12.20
CA GLN A 299 9.73 10.74 12.24
C GLN A 299 10.00 12.18 12.71
N ALA A 300 10.78 12.36 13.77
CA ALA A 300 11.12 13.68 14.29
C ALA A 300 11.89 14.53 13.26
N THR A 301 12.83 13.91 12.52
CA THR A 301 13.55 14.58 11.43
C THR A 301 12.61 15.00 10.30
N LEU A 302 11.69 14.13 9.89
CA LEU A 302 10.69 14.44 8.85
C LEU A 302 9.75 15.58 9.27
N ALA A 303 9.40 15.67 10.55
CA ALA A 303 8.59 16.74 11.12
C ALA A 303 9.36 18.07 11.35
N GLY A 304 10.68 18.05 11.22
CA GLY A 304 11.53 19.23 11.37
C GLY A 304 11.42 20.22 10.20
N ASP A 305 11.73 21.49 10.46
CA ASP A 305 11.50 22.60 9.54
C ASP A 305 12.11 22.40 8.14
N ALA A 306 13.33 21.85 8.07
CA ALA A 306 14.00 21.60 6.79
C ALA A 306 13.28 20.54 5.94
N CYS A 307 12.84 19.44 6.55
CA CYS A 307 12.07 18.41 5.86
C CYS A 307 10.67 18.91 5.50
N VAL A 308 9.98 19.61 6.40
CA VAL A 308 8.66 20.18 6.12
C VAL A 308 8.73 21.17 4.95
N ALA A 309 9.75 22.03 4.90
CA ALA A 309 9.95 22.95 3.78
C ALA A 309 10.24 22.20 2.46
N ALA A 310 11.03 21.13 2.50
CA ALA A 310 11.27 20.29 1.33
C ALA A 310 9.98 19.61 0.85
N LEU A 311 9.25 18.96 1.76
CA LEU A 311 7.97 18.30 1.50
C LEU A 311 6.92 19.27 0.93
N ALA A 312 6.84 20.49 1.46
CA ALA A 312 5.98 21.53 0.93
C ALA A 312 6.26 21.83 -0.55
N ARG A 313 7.54 21.94 -0.94
CA ARG A 313 7.94 22.14 -2.34
C ARG A 313 7.58 20.95 -3.24
N LEU A 314 7.65 19.72 -2.72
CA LEU A 314 7.22 18.52 -3.45
C LEU A 314 5.70 18.55 -3.69
N VAL A 315 4.93 18.89 -2.65
CA VAL A 315 3.47 19.01 -2.70
C VAL A 315 3.04 20.14 -3.65
N GLU A 316 3.63 21.32 -3.56
CA GLU A 316 3.33 22.46 -4.43
C GLU A 316 3.62 22.14 -5.91
N LEU A 317 4.70 21.41 -6.19
CA LEU A 317 4.99 20.95 -7.55
C LEU A 317 3.88 20.05 -8.07
N GLU A 318 3.51 19.04 -7.30
CA GLU A 318 2.48 18.06 -7.70
C GLU A 318 1.08 18.69 -7.80
N GLU A 319 0.69 19.51 -6.82
CA GLU A 319 -0.54 20.30 -6.84
C GLU A 319 -0.61 21.18 -8.09
N SER A 320 0.46 21.94 -8.37
CA SER A 320 0.47 22.86 -9.52
C SER A 320 0.35 22.14 -10.86
N VAL A 321 0.88 20.91 -10.96
CA VAL A 321 0.74 20.05 -12.14
C VAL A 321 -0.72 19.63 -12.29
N TYR A 322 -1.35 19.13 -11.23
CA TYR A 322 -2.73 18.65 -11.26
C TYR A 322 -3.76 19.76 -11.51
N VAL A 323 -3.61 20.93 -10.87
CA VAL A 323 -4.47 22.11 -11.10
C VAL A 323 -4.45 22.54 -12.57
N ARG A 324 -3.32 22.36 -13.25
CA ARG A 324 -3.15 22.69 -14.67
C ARG A 324 -3.41 21.51 -15.61
N GLN A 325 -4.06 20.46 -15.11
CA GLN A 325 -4.39 19.24 -15.86
C GLN A 325 -3.16 18.53 -16.48
N GLY A 326 -1.98 18.75 -15.89
CA GLY A 326 -0.77 18.00 -16.19
C GLY A 326 -0.71 16.67 -15.43
N ARG A 327 0.29 15.85 -15.76
CA ARG A 327 0.52 14.55 -15.13
C ARG A 327 1.94 14.45 -14.59
N VAL A 328 2.14 13.68 -13.52
CA VAL A 328 3.48 13.46 -12.93
C VAL A 328 3.99 12.07 -13.25
N THR A 329 5.01 11.99 -14.09
CA THR A 329 5.75 10.74 -14.35
C THR A 329 6.98 10.70 -13.45
N TYR A 330 7.00 9.75 -12.53
CA TYR A 330 8.18 9.47 -11.72
C TYR A 330 9.11 8.52 -12.47
N LEU A 331 10.42 8.78 -12.41
CA LEU A 331 11.47 7.86 -12.81
C LEU A 331 12.15 7.34 -11.55
N ALA A 332 12.32 6.03 -11.46
CA ALA A 332 13.00 5.41 -10.32
C ALA A 332 13.80 4.17 -10.73
N GLY A 333 14.93 3.98 -10.05
CA GLY A 333 15.73 2.76 -10.11
C GLY A 333 15.27 1.77 -9.06
N SER A 334 16.02 1.68 -7.94
CA SER A 334 15.76 0.70 -6.88
C SER A 334 14.46 0.93 -6.08
N LEU A 335 13.83 2.10 -6.23
CA LEU A 335 12.61 2.51 -5.52
C LEU A 335 11.33 2.31 -6.34
N LEU A 336 11.41 1.63 -7.48
CA LEU A 336 10.31 1.53 -8.43
C LEU A 336 9.04 0.92 -7.79
N LEU A 337 9.19 -0.14 -7.00
CA LEU A 337 8.08 -0.80 -6.30
C LEU A 337 7.43 0.09 -5.23
N ASP A 338 8.22 0.85 -4.47
CA ASP A 338 7.73 1.77 -3.43
C ASP A 338 6.83 2.86 -4.03
N ILE A 339 7.30 3.49 -5.11
CA ILE A 339 6.56 4.56 -5.78
C ILE A 339 5.35 3.99 -6.53
N LEU A 340 5.48 2.80 -7.14
CA LEU A 340 4.36 2.12 -7.78
C LEU A 340 3.25 1.83 -6.75
N THR A 341 3.64 1.42 -5.53
CA THR A 341 2.70 1.16 -4.44
C THR A 341 1.93 2.41 -4.04
N ASP A 342 2.62 3.54 -3.74
CA ASP A 342 1.92 4.78 -3.39
C ASP A 342 1.03 5.27 -4.54
N THR A 343 1.55 5.33 -5.77
CA THR A 343 0.80 5.84 -6.93
C THR A 343 -0.42 5.00 -7.28
N THR A 344 -0.37 3.68 -7.04
CA THR A 344 -1.53 2.80 -7.17
C THR A 344 -2.58 3.05 -6.10
N GLU A 345 -2.16 3.20 -4.84
CA GLU A 345 -3.07 3.44 -3.71
C GLU A 345 -3.80 4.78 -3.79
N ARG A 346 -3.27 5.75 -4.53
CA ARG A 346 -3.98 7.02 -4.77
C ARG A 346 -5.33 6.81 -5.44
N SER A 347 -5.47 5.81 -6.32
CA SER A 347 -6.71 5.57 -7.08
C SER A 347 -7.89 5.20 -6.18
N PRO A 348 -7.85 4.14 -5.35
CA PRO A 348 -8.96 3.84 -4.44
C PRO A 348 -9.13 4.89 -3.33
N THR A 349 -8.03 5.53 -2.89
CA THR A 349 -8.02 6.48 -1.75
C THR A 349 -8.65 7.83 -2.10
N PHE A 350 -8.29 8.39 -3.25
CA PHE A 350 -8.68 9.74 -3.66
C PHE A 350 -9.48 9.78 -4.96
N MET A 351 -9.82 8.61 -5.51
CA MET A 351 -10.54 8.45 -6.77
C MET A 351 -9.89 9.20 -7.93
N VAL A 352 -8.58 9.00 -8.08
CA VAL A 352 -7.86 9.36 -9.31
C VAL A 352 -7.91 8.20 -10.32
N PRO A 353 -7.81 8.48 -11.63
CA PRO A 353 -7.80 7.43 -12.63
C PRO A 353 -6.74 6.35 -12.35
N PRO A 354 -7.09 5.05 -12.43
CA PRO A 354 -6.13 3.96 -12.27
C PRO A 354 -5.13 3.95 -13.42
N PHE A 355 -4.10 3.12 -13.32
CA PHE A 355 -3.17 2.94 -14.42
C PHE A 355 -3.87 2.42 -15.66
N ARG A 356 -3.45 2.96 -16.80
CA ARG A 356 -4.00 2.62 -18.09
C ARG A 356 -3.09 1.66 -18.82
N MET A 357 -3.69 0.62 -19.36
CA MET A 357 -2.99 -0.40 -20.12
C MET A 357 -2.66 0.11 -21.54
N GLU A 358 -1.59 -0.40 -22.13
CA GLU A 358 -1.28 -0.15 -23.53
C GLU A 358 -2.45 -0.57 -24.45
N GLY A 359 -2.76 0.30 -25.41
CA GLY A 359 -3.84 0.11 -26.38
C GLY A 359 -5.22 0.54 -25.88
N ASP A 360 -5.37 0.89 -24.60
CA ASP A 360 -6.60 1.47 -24.07
C ASP A 360 -6.68 2.96 -24.46
N THR A 361 -7.57 3.26 -25.40
CA THR A 361 -7.82 4.61 -25.92
C THR A 361 -9.00 5.32 -25.26
N HIS A 362 -9.75 4.62 -24.39
CA HIS A 362 -10.98 5.13 -23.81
C HIS A 362 -10.80 5.58 -22.36
N SER A 363 -10.05 4.82 -21.55
CA SER A 363 -9.89 5.14 -20.13
C SER A 363 -9.08 6.42 -19.92
N PRO A 364 -9.40 7.20 -18.87
CA PRO A 364 -8.58 8.33 -18.47
C PRO A 364 -7.16 7.88 -18.05
N VAL A 365 -6.17 8.73 -18.32
CA VAL A 365 -4.78 8.50 -17.92
C VAL A 365 -4.62 8.82 -16.44
N SER A 366 -3.91 7.96 -15.70
CA SER A 366 -3.56 8.21 -14.31
C SER A 366 -2.84 9.54 -14.11
N TRP A 367 -3.13 10.23 -13.01
CA TRP A 367 -2.49 11.51 -12.70
C TRP A 367 -1.00 11.33 -12.36
N ALA A 368 -0.68 10.25 -11.66
CA ALA A 368 0.67 9.80 -11.37
C ALA A 368 0.97 8.46 -12.04
N PHE A 369 2.20 8.26 -12.47
CA PHE A 369 2.70 6.97 -12.96
C PHE A 369 4.21 6.88 -12.72
N VAL A 370 4.76 5.68 -12.59
CA VAL A 370 6.20 5.47 -12.39
C VAL A 370 6.79 4.60 -13.48
N LYS A 371 8.01 4.93 -13.89
CA LYS A 371 8.75 4.22 -14.94
C LYS A 371 10.19 3.98 -14.54
N HIS A 372 10.77 2.88 -15.02
CA HIS A 372 12.18 2.58 -14.94
C HIS A 372 12.91 3.21 -16.13
N PRO A 373 13.87 4.11 -15.91
CA PRO A 373 14.45 4.89 -17.01
C PRO A 373 15.51 4.14 -17.82
N LEU A 374 15.97 2.97 -17.36
CA LEU A 374 17.08 2.23 -17.97
C LEU A 374 16.70 0.88 -18.59
N MET A 375 15.48 0.39 -18.37
CA MET A 375 15.07 -0.96 -18.78
C MET A 375 13.77 -0.91 -19.56
N PRO A 376 13.56 -1.78 -20.56
CA PRO A 376 12.25 -1.98 -21.16
C PRO A 376 11.27 -2.58 -20.14
N THR A 377 9.98 -2.56 -20.45
CA THR A 377 8.90 -2.94 -19.54
C THR A 377 9.01 -4.38 -19.02
N PRO A 378 9.31 -5.41 -19.84
CA PRO A 378 9.47 -6.78 -19.35
C PRO A 378 10.57 -6.90 -18.28
N GLU A 379 11.75 -6.34 -18.54
CA GLU A 379 12.89 -6.36 -17.63
C GLU A 379 12.65 -5.49 -16.39
N ALA A 380 11.95 -4.36 -16.55
CA ALA A 380 11.57 -3.51 -15.43
C ALA A 380 10.61 -4.24 -14.46
N TRP A 381 9.66 -5.03 -14.96
CA TRP A 381 8.79 -5.85 -14.12
C TRP A 381 9.55 -6.94 -13.36
N GLU A 382 10.51 -7.58 -14.02
CA GLU A 382 11.35 -8.60 -13.39
C GLU A 382 12.29 -8.01 -12.33
N ALA A 383 12.90 -6.86 -12.62
CA ALA A 383 13.74 -6.13 -11.68
C ALA A 383 12.95 -5.61 -10.47
N LEU A 384 11.74 -5.08 -10.70
CA LEU A 384 10.83 -4.59 -9.66
C LEU A 384 10.46 -5.66 -8.65
N LEU A 385 10.15 -6.87 -9.14
CA LEU A 385 9.72 -8.00 -8.31
C LEU A 385 10.89 -8.87 -7.82
N ALA A 386 12.09 -8.68 -8.39
CA ALA A 386 13.22 -9.60 -8.27
C ALA A 386 12.89 -11.05 -8.67
N ARG A 387 11.89 -11.22 -9.54
CA ARG A 387 11.38 -12.47 -10.13
C ARG A 387 10.40 -12.17 -11.28
N ALA A 388 10.05 -13.17 -12.07
CA ALA A 388 8.96 -13.04 -13.03
C ALA A 388 7.60 -12.76 -12.33
N PRO A 389 6.69 -11.98 -12.97
CA PRO A 389 5.32 -11.80 -12.49
C PRO A 389 4.55 -13.13 -12.38
N ARG A 390 3.80 -13.31 -11.28
CA ARG A 390 2.95 -14.46 -11.00
C ARG A 390 1.52 -14.16 -11.45
N SER A 391 1.00 -15.06 -12.28
CA SER A 391 -0.36 -14.99 -12.84
C SER A 391 -1.40 -15.68 -11.96
N LEU A 392 -2.66 -15.25 -12.07
CA LEU A 392 -3.83 -16.02 -11.61
C LEU A 392 -4.70 -16.43 -12.79
N ALA A 393 -4.54 -17.69 -13.24
CA ALA A 393 -5.27 -18.23 -14.39
C ALA A 393 -6.57 -18.95 -13.96
N TRP A 394 -7.41 -18.29 -13.19
CA TRP A 394 -8.68 -18.87 -12.73
C TRP A 394 -9.77 -18.76 -13.80
N THR A 395 -10.48 -19.86 -14.04
CA THR A 395 -11.59 -19.92 -15.00
C THR A 395 -12.93 -19.64 -14.31
N GLY A 396 -13.98 -19.43 -15.11
CA GLY A 396 -15.35 -19.30 -14.58
C GLY A 396 -15.79 -20.51 -13.73
N ALA A 397 -15.32 -21.72 -14.08
CA ALA A 397 -15.54 -22.92 -13.29
C ALA A 397 -14.81 -22.88 -11.93
N THR A 398 -13.57 -22.37 -11.91
CA THR A 398 -12.83 -22.14 -10.66
C THR A 398 -13.58 -21.16 -9.76
N TYR A 399 -14.03 -20.02 -10.31
CA TYR A 399 -14.81 -19.02 -9.56
C TYR A 399 -16.13 -19.60 -9.04
N ALA A 400 -16.82 -20.41 -9.84
CA ALA A 400 -18.05 -21.07 -9.41
C ALA A 400 -17.82 -22.03 -8.23
N ALA A 401 -16.75 -22.83 -8.28
CA ALA A 401 -16.38 -23.73 -7.19
C ALA A 401 -15.98 -23.01 -5.89
N LEU A 402 -15.53 -21.75 -6.01
CA LEU A 402 -15.15 -20.91 -4.87
C LEU A 402 -16.30 -20.05 -4.34
N GLY A 403 -17.51 -20.19 -4.89
CA GLY A 403 -18.68 -19.41 -4.47
C GLY A 403 -18.63 -17.94 -4.90
N ALA A 404 -17.93 -17.62 -5.98
CA ALA A 404 -17.81 -16.27 -6.48
C ALA A 404 -19.15 -15.74 -7.05
N PRO A 405 -19.35 -14.41 -7.05
CA PRO A 405 -20.49 -13.78 -7.71
C PRO A 405 -20.54 -14.12 -9.20
N GLU A 406 -21.75 -14.13 -9.76
CA GLU A 406 -22.03 -14.44 -11.18
C GLU A 406 -21.13 -13.66 -12.15
N ALA A 407 -20.92 -12.36 -11.89
CA ALA A 407 -20.08 -11.51 -12.72
C ALA A 407 -18.63 -12.05 -12.90
N LEU A 408 -18.01 -12.57 -11.83
CA LEU A 408 -16.66 -13.15 -11.89
C LEU A 408 -16.65 -14.52 -12.58
N ARG A 409 -17.77 -15.24 -12.52
CA ARG A 409 -17.93 -16.56 -13.16
C ARG A 409 -18.09 -16.42 -14.67
N GLU A 410 -18.89 -15.48 -15.12
CA GLU A 410 -19.15 -15.23 -16.54
C GLU A 410 -17.98 -14.52 -17.23
N ARG A 411 -17.34 -13.58 -16.52
CA ARG A 411 -16.24 -12.76 -17.06
C ARG A 411 -15.06 -12.73 -16.07
N PRO A 412 -14.31 -13.83 -15.97
CA PRO A 412 -13.05 -13.86 -15.23
C PRO A 412 -12.13 -12.69 -15.61
N PRO A 413 -11.54 -11.98 -14.63
CA PRO A 413 -10.55 -10.94 -14.94
C PRO A 413 -9.28 -11.57 -15.52
N ALA A 414 -8.65 -10.87 -16.48
CA ALA A 414 -7.33 -11.22 -17.00
C ALA A 414 -6.25 -10.79 -15.99
N LEU A 415 -5.73 -11.75 -15.24
CA LEU A 415 -4.75 -11.54 -14.17
C LEU A 415 -3.41 -12.24 -14.49
N ASP A 416 -3.09 -12.36 -15.77
CA ASP A 416 -1.87 -12.99 -16.27
C ASP A 416 -0.70 -12.01 -16.46
N ALA A 417 0.51 -12.58 -16.56
CA ALA A 417 1.75 -11.83 -16.72
C ALA A 417 1.80 -11.01 -18.02
N ASP A 418 1.14 -11.46 -19.09
CA ASP A 418 1.09 -10.72 -20.35
C ASP A 418 0.25 -9.46 -20.18
N THR A 419 -0.87 -9.55 -19.45
CA THR A 419 -1.69 -8.40 -19.08
C THR A 419 -0.91 -7.42 -18.19
N ILE A 420 -0.14 -7.90 -17.22
CA ILE A 420 0.74 -7.06 -16.37
C ILE A 420 1.76 -6.31 -17.23
N ARG A 421 2.38 -6.98 -18.20
CA ARG A 421 3.40 -6.40 -19.09
C ARG A 421 2.86 -5.34 -20.04
N ARG A 422 1.54 -5.22 -20.21
CA ARG A 422 0.92 -4.13 -20.99
C ARG A 422 0.88 -2.81 -20.23
N PHE A 423 1.27 -2.78 -18.95
CA PHE A 423 1.48 -1.53 -18.21
C PHE A 423 2.94 -1.11 -18.37
N ARG A 424 3.17 -0.06 -19.18
CA ARG A 424 4.48 0.38 -19.68
C ARG A 424 5.36 1.06 -18.63
N ILE A 425 5.78 0.30 -17.63
CA ILE A 425 6.67 0.77 -16.55
C ILE A 425 8.15 0.85 -16.97
N GLY A 426 8.52 0.50 -18.20
CA GLY A 426 9.89 0.58 -18.70
C GLY A 426 10.26 1.95 -19.26
N ASN A 427 11.32 2.01 -20.06
CA ASN A 427 11.86 3.23 -20.65
C ASN A 427 11.23 3.61 -22.00
N GLU A 428 10.17 2.90 -22.42
CA GLU A 428 9.48 3.18 -23.68
C GLU A 428 8.84 4.56 -23.65
N PRO A 429 8.80 5.30 -24.77
CA PRO A 429 8.04 6.54 -24.86
C PRO A 429 6.55 6.31 -24.55
N ASP A 430 5.95 7.26 -23.84
CA ASP A 430 4.51 7.27 -23.58
C ASP A 430 3.94 8.68 -23.81
N PRO A 431 3.46 8.95 -25.03
CA PRO A 431 2.88 10.26 -25.38
C PRO A 431 1.69 10.67 -24.51
N SER A 432 1.00 9.71 -23.86
CA SER A 432 -0.11 10.03 -22.96
C SER A 432 0.35 10.76 -21.69
N ARG A 433 1.64 10.65 -21.35
CA ARG A 433 2.27 11.29 -20.20
C ARG A 433 2.79 12.69 -20.50
N THR A 434 3.12 12.98 -21.75
CA THR A 434 3.70 14.26 -22.19
C THR A 434 2.66 15.18 -22.84
N SER A 435 1.50 14.64 -23.26
CA SER A 435 0.43 15.40 -23.91
C SER A 435 -0.24 16.47 -23.03
N GLY A 436 -0.16 16.36 -21.71
CA GLY A 436 -0.67 17.38 -20.79
C GLY A 436 0.25 18.60 -20.76
N ARG A 437 -0.31 19.81 -20.95
CA ARG A 437 0.44 21.07 -21.15
C ARG A 437 1.44 21.42 -20.05
N ASP A 438 1.21 20.96 -18.82
CA ASP A 438 2.06 21.22 -17.64
C ASP A 438 2.63 19.92 -17.01
N SER A 439 2.70 18.83 -17.77
CA SER A 439 3.18 17.54 -17.25
C SER A 439 4.63 17.61 -16.76
N ALA A 440 4.90 16.88 -15.67
CA ALA A 440 6.18 16.86 -14.99
C ALA A 440 6.87 15.49 -15.09
N LEU A 441 8.18 15.53 -15.30
CA LEU A 441 9.07 14.40 -15.10
C LEU A 441 9.81 14.58 -13.78
N VAL A 442 9.76 13.57 -12.91
CA VAL A 442 10.38 13.60 -11.59
C VAL A 442 11.32 12.41 -11.45
N LEU A 443 12.63 12.62 -11.36
CA LEU A 443 13.56 11.56 -10.99
C LEU A 443 13.63 11.44 -9.47
N VAL A 444 13.33 10.27 -8.91
CA VAL A 444 13.44 10.00 -7.48
C VAL A 444 14.68 9.16 -7.22
N LEU A 445 15.52 9.61 -6.29
CA LEU A 445 16.76 8.97 -5.87
C LEU A 445 16.76 8.76 -4.36
N ALA A 446 17.31 7.63 -3.91
CA ALA A 446 17.76 7.42 -2.53
C ALA A 446 19.23 7.01 -2.49
N GLY A 447 19.81 6.91 -1.29
CA GLY A 447 21.20 6.45 -1.11
C GLY A 447 21.50 5.10 -1.77
N THR A 448 20.50 4.23 -1.91
CA THR A 448 20.59 2.92 -2.59
C THR A 448 20.84 3.05 -4.10
N ASP A 449 20.50 4.18 -4.71
CA ASP A 449 20.69 4.44 -6.14
C ASP A 449 22.06 5.04 -6.47
N ARG A 450 22.90 5.38 -5.46
CA ARG A 450 24.22 6.01 -5.67
C ARG A 450 25.07 5.30 -6.74
N PRO A 451 25.16 3.95 -6.80
CA PRO A 451 25.94 3.26 -7.85
C PRO A 451 25.38 3.43 -9.28
N ALA A 452 24.11 3.79 -9.42
CA ALA A 452 23.41 3.99 -10.68
C ALA A 452 23.07 5.47 -10.96
N ALA A 453 23.29 6.38 -10.01
CA ALA A 453 22.83 7.77 -10.06
C ALA A 453 23.23 8.51 -11.34
N ALA A 454 24.48 8.36 -11.80
CA ALA A 454 24.94 8.98 -13.05
C ALA A 454 24.16 8.46 -14.28
N ARG A 455 23.90 7.15 -14.35
CA ARG A 455 23.13 6.52 -15.44
C ARG A 455 21.66 6.94 -15.39
N LEU A 456 21.07 6.99 -14.19
CA LEU A 456 19.70 7.46 -13.96
C LEU A 456 19.54 8.93 -14.34
N MET A 457 20.48 9.79 -13.93
CA MET A 457 20.50 11.21 -14.28
C MET A 457 20.61 11.42 -15.79
N ALA A 458 21.53 10.71 -16.46
CA ALA A 458 21.66 10.78 -17.91
C ALA A 458 20.37 10.34 -18.63
N ALA A 459 19.66 9.33 -18.11
CA ALA A 459 18.39 8.89 -18.67
C ALA A 459 17.25 9.89 -18.41
N PHE A 460 17.20 10.51 -17.23
CA PHE A 460 16.29 11.61 -16.93
C PHE A 460 16.50 12.77 -17.90
N GLN A 461 17.74 13.24 -18.09
CA GLN A 461 18.05 14.34 -19.00
C GLN A 461 17.62 14.07 -20.45
N ARG A 462 17.72 12.82 -20.93
CA ARG A 462 17.25 12.44 -22.28
C ARG A 462 15.73 12.54 -22.44
N GLN A 463 14.97 12.25 -21.39
CA GLN A 463 13.50 12.29 -21.42
C GLN A 463 12.95 13.66 -21.01
N ALA A 464 13.74 14.45 -20.28
CA ALA A 464 13.33 15.70 -19.66
C ALA A 464 12.82 16.73 -20.68
N SER A 465 13.38 16.77 -21.89
CA SER A 465 12.96 17.71 -22.95
C SER A 465 11.50 17.59 -23.36
N ASP A 466 10.89 16.43 -23.17
CA ASP A 466 9.50 16.16 -23.55
C ASP A 466 8.50 16.64 -22.50
N TYR A 467 8.99 17.09 -21.33
CA TYR A 467 8.18 17.53 -20.20
C TYR A 467 8.39 19.00 -19.91
N ARG A 468 7.29 19.70 -19.61
CA ARG A 468 7.32 21.13 -19.30
C ARG A 468 7.97 21.41 -17.94
N ARG A 469 7.84 20.47 -17.01
CA ARG A 469 8.38 20.55 -15.65
C ARG A 469 9.31 19.38 -15.39
N GLN A 470 10.41 19.67 -14.71
CA GLN A 470 11.47 18.72 -14.46
C GLN A 470 11.89 18.88 -13.00
N SER A 471 12.02 17.78 -12.27
CA SER A 471 12.48 17.81 -10.89
C SER A 471 13.28 16.57 -10.56
N VAL A 472 14.25 16.72 -9.67
CA VAL A 472 14.99 15.60 -9.08
C VAL A 472 14.70 15.63 -7.59
N TRP A 473 14.16 14.55 -7.06
CA TRP A 473 13.86 14.38 -5.64
C TRP A 473 14.91 13.46 -5.03
N ALA A 474 15.71 14.01 -4.11
CA ALA A 474 16.71 13.26 -3.37
C ALA A 474 16.16 12.96 -1.98
N LEU A 475 15.90 11.69 -1.70
CA LEU A 475 15.31 11.23 -0.44
C LEU A 475 16.41 10.73 0.49
N GLY A 476 16.86 11.61 1.38
CA GLY A 476 17.93 11.38 2.33
C GLY A 476 19.22 12.14 2.00
N GLU A 477 20.03 12.41 3.03
CA GLU A 477 21.27 13.20 2.92
C GLU A 477 22.26 12.58 1.92
N ASP A 478 22.24 11.25 1.80
CA ASP A 478 23.12 10.47 0.92
C ASP A 478 22.59 10.26 -0.50
N ALA A 479 21.40 10.77 -0.82
CA ALA A 479 20.71 10.54 -2.10
C ALA A 479 21.15 11.47 -3.24
N GLY A 480 22.11 12.37 -3.00
CA GLY A 480 22.59 13.34 -3.99
C GLY A 480 23.12 12.68 -5.28
N GLY A 481 22.64 13.13 -6.43
CA GLY A 481 23.22 12.83 -7.74
C GLY A 481 24.41 13.74 -8.07
N PRO A 482 25.16 13.48 -9.16
CA PRO A 482 26.21 14.39 -9.61
C PRO A 482 25.60 15.76 -9.99
N ASP A 483 26.22 16.83 -9.49
CA ASP A 483 25.98 18.27 -9.74
C ASP A 483 24.64 18.68 -10.40
N GLY A 484 23.70 19.22 -9.62
CA GLY A 484 22.44 19.82 -10.11
C GLY A 484 21.45 20.22 -9.00
N PRO A 485 20.41 21.03 -9.27
CA PRO A 485 19.44 21.47 -8.26
C PRO A 485 18.43 20.35 -7.95
N ALA A 486 18.76 19.47 -7.00
CA ALA A 486 17.82 18.49 -6.45
C ALA A 486 16.99 19.09 -5.30
N LEU A 487 15.70 18.73 -5.23
CA LEU A 487 14.88 18.91 -4.04
C LEU A 487 15.24 17.81 -3.05
N CYS A 488 16.08 18.15 -2.08
CA CYS A 488 16.51 17.21 -1.04
C CYS A 488 15.53 17.21 0.13
N VAL A 489 15.07 16.03 0.54
CA VAL A 489 14.45 15.81 1.86
C VAL A 489 15.59 15.35 2.80
N PRO A 490 16.12 16.23 3.66
CA PRO A 490 17.35 15.99 4.41
C PRO A 490 17.09 15.09 5.61
N VAL A 491 17.05 13.80 5.36
CA VAL A 491 16.83 12.77 6.39
C VAL A 491 17.99 11.79 6.43
N ALA A 492 18.48 11.49 7.64
CA ALA A 492 19.47 10.45 7.84
C ALA A 492 18.78 9.09 7.76
N VAL A 493 19.17 8.28 6.76
CA VAL A 493 18.58 6.94 6.54
C VAL A 493 19.59 5.88 6.97
N PRO A 494 19.34 5.13 8.07
CA PRO A 494 20.27 4.11 8.51
C PRO A 494 20.47 2.99 7.48
N PRO A 495 21.70 2.53 7.23
CA PRO A 495 21.93 1.38 6.37
C PRO A 495 21.36 0.11 7.04
N SER A 496 20.78 -0.75 6.22
CA SER A 496 20.21 -2.02 6.65
C SER A 496 20.28 -3.06 5.52
N PRO A 497 20.48 -4.36 5.81
CA PRO A 497 20.72 -5.38 4.78
C PRO A 497 19.60 -5.49 3.74
N LEU A 498 18.34 -5.41 4.17
CA LEU A 498 17.18 -5.43 3.29
C LEU A 498 16.72 -4.03 2.89
N ARG A 499 17.52 -2.99 3.21
CA ARG A 499 17.23 -1.57 2.92
C ARG A 499 15.92 -1.09 3.56
N LEU A 500 15.51 -1.71 4.67
CA LEU A 500 14.25 -1.44 5.37
C LEU A 500 14.02 0.05 5.63
N TRP A 501 15.03 0.75 6.15
CA TRP A 501 14.91 2.18 6.46
C TRP A 501 14.75 3.06 5.21
N THR A 502 15.33 2.67 4.08
CA THR A 502 15.11 3.33 2.80
C THR A 502 13.65 3.18 2.38
N HIS A 503 13.12 1.96 2.39
CA HIS A 503 11.71 1.69 2.05
C HIS A 503 10.75 2.42 2.98
N LEU A 504 11.01 2.44 4.30
CA LEU A 504 10.23 3.22 5.27
C LEU A 504 10.26 4.72 4.97
N THR A 505 11.44 5.27 4.65
CA THR A 505 11.61 6.70 4.35
C THR A 505 10.83 7.09 3.10
N VAL A 506 10.97 6.33 2.01
CA VAL A 506 10.24 6.57 0.76
C VAL A 506 8.75 6.44 0.98
N LYS A 507 8.31 5.40 1.71
CA LYS A 507 6.91 5.23 2.09
C LYS A 507 6.36 6.44 2.84
N LEU A 508 7.07 6.96 3.86
CA LEU A 508 6.62 8.12 4.65
C LEU A 508 6.55 9.38 3.80
N VAL A 509 7.59 9.67 3.01
CA VAL A 509 7.63 10.84 2.11
C VAL A 509 6.52 10.76 1.07
N MET A 510 6.39 9.64 0.35
CA MET A 510 5.40 9.51 -0.72
C MET A 510 3.96 9.55 -0.19
N ASN A 511 3.66 8.88 0.93
CA ASN A 511 2.35 8.96 1.57
C ASN A 511 2.02 10.39 2.04
N THR A 512 3.02 11.10 2.58
CA THR A 512 2.87 12.49 3.02
C THR A 512 2.58 13.42 1.84
N VAL A 513 3.41 13.36 0.80
CA VAL A 513 3.25 14.18 -0.41
C VAL A 513 1.92 13.88 -1.10
N SER A 514 1.59 12.60 -1.34
CA SER A 514 0.36 12.23 -2.03
C SER A 514 -0.89 12.65 -1.25
N THR A 515 -0.88 12.50 0.08
CA THR A 515 -2.01 12.89 0.92
C THR A 515 -2.16 14.40 1.04
N ALA A 516 -1.05 15.12 1.26
CA ALA A 516 -1.06 16.57 1.37
C ALA A 516 -1.51 17.22 0.05
N THR A 517 -1.00 16.76 -1.10
CA THR A 517 -1.45 17.20 -2.43
C THR A 517 -2.96 17.01 -2.60
N MET A 518 -3.51 15.87 -2.18
CA MET A 518 -4.95 15.62 -2.30
C MET A 518 -5.77 16.46 -1.31
N GLY A 519 -5.23 16.75 -0.12
CA GLY A 519 -5.85 17.69 0.82
C GLY A 519 -5.90 19.12 0.28
N ARG A 520 -4.81 19.58 -0.36
CA ARG A 520 -4.72 20.86 -1.10
C ARG A 520 -5.77 20.97 -2.20
N LEU A 521 -6.01 19.87 -2.93
CA LEU A 521 -7.03 19.77 -3.98
C LEU A 521 -8.46 19.59 -3.45
N GLY A 522 -8.70 19.68 -2.13
CA GLY A 522 -10.04 19.55 -1.55
C GLY A 522 -10.58 18.12 -1.54
N ARG A 523 -9.72 17.11 -1.70
CA ARG A 523 -10.12 15.68 -1.65
C ARG A 523 -10.13 15.10 -0.23
N VAL A 524 -9.68 15.88 0.76
CA VAL A 524 -9.73 15.60 2.19
C VAL A 524 -10.50 16.73 2.90
N HIS A 525 -11.54 16.39 3.66
CA HIS A 525 -12.33 17.31 4.49
C HIS A 525 -12.26 16.88 5.95
N GLY A 526 -11.88 17.78 6.85
CA GLY A 526 -11.39 17.38 8.17
C GLY A 526 -10.25 16.37 8.02
N ASN A 527 -10.40 15.16 8.56
CA ASN A 527 -9.53 14.00 8.27
C ASN A 527 -10.22 12.90 7.44
N GLY A 528 -11.38 13.17 6.83
CA GLY A 528 -12.12 12.21 6.01
C GLY A 528 -11.74 12.28 4.52
N MET A 529 -11.59 11.12 3.88
CA MET A 529 -11.44 10.99 2.42
C MET A 529 -12.81 11.07 1.75
N VAL A 530 -13.31 12.29 1.55
CA VAL A 530 -14.60 12.50 0.90
C VAL A 530 -14.60 12.12 -0.58
N TRP A 531 -13.41 11.97 -1.19
CA TRP A 531 -13.22 11.49 -2.57
C TRP A 531 -12.84 10.00 -2.66
N VAL A 532 -13.54 9.15 -1.92
CA VAL A 532 -13.37 7.68 -1.98
C VAL A 532 -14.35 7.05 -2.97
N SER A 533 -13.95 5.95 -3.63
CA SER A 533 -14.86 5.11 -4.41
C SER A 533 -15.21 3.84 -3.62
N PRO A 534 -16.48 3.64 -3.22
CA PRO A 534 -16.92 2.42 -2.56
C PRO A 534 -16.89 1.18 -3.48
N SER A 535 -15.74 0.50 -3.57
CA SER A 535 -15.53 -0.66 -4.45
C SER A 535 -15.73 -2.03 -3.77
N ASN A 536 -15.93 -2.05 -2.45
CA ASN A 536 -16.23 -3.25 -1.68
C ASN A 536 -17.16 -2.94 -0.50
N LYS A 537 -17.59 -3.97 0.23
CA LYS A 537 -18.58 -3.85 1.31
C LYS A 537 -18.10 -2.96 2.46
N LYS A 538 -16.82 -3.05 2.83
CA LYS A 538 -16.19 -2.19 3.85
C LYS A 538 -16.21 -0.72 3.42
N LEU A 539 -15.89 -0.42 2.17
CA LEU A 539 -15.87 0.94 1.65
C LEU A 539 -17.28 1.53 1.47
N ILE A 540 -18.31 0.69 1.28
CA ILE A 540 -19.73 1.13 1.28
C ILE A 540 -20.14 1.59 2.69
N ASP A 541 -19.80 0.82 3.74
CA ASP A 541 -20.01 1.26 5.13
C ASP A 541 -19.29 2.58 5.41
N ARG A 542 -18.01 2.66 5.05
CA ARG A 542 -17.20 3.87 5.24
C ARG A 542 -17.79 5.07 4.51
N GLY A 543 -18.17 4.90 3.23
CA GLY A 543 -18.80 5.95 2.44
C GLY A 543 -20.09 6.43 3.08
N THR A 544 -20.89 5.52 3.63
CA THR A 544 -22.15 5.83 4.34
C THR A 544 -21.87 6.68 5.57
N ARG A 545 -20.88 6.30 6.39
CA ARG A 545 -20.47 7.08 7.57
C ARG A 545 -19.92 8.46 7.20
N LEU A 546 -19.13 8.56 6.14
CA LEU A 546 -18.62 9.84 5.66
C LEU A 546 -19.75 10.76 5.21
N VAL A 547 -20.75 10.25 4.47
CA VAL A 547 -21.94 11.02 4.09
C VAL A 547 -22.68 11.49 5.35
N ALA A 548 -22.96 10.59 6.30
CA ALA A 548 -23.64 10.93 7.55
C ALA A 548 -22.88 12.02 8.34
N GLN A 549 -21.58 11.84 8.57
CA GLN A 549 -20.72 12.78 9.30
C GLN A 549 -20.67 14.17 8.63
N GLN A 550 -20.67 14.23 7.31
CA GLN A 550 -20.50 15.48 6.56
C GLN A 550 -21.81 16.23 6.27
N THR A 551 -22.95 15.58 6.47
CA THR A 551 -24.28 16.11 6.15
C THR A 551 -25.21 16.20 7.36
N GLY A 552 -24.93 15.49 8.46
CA GLY A 552 -25.81 15.39 9.61
C GLY A 552 -26.97 14.40 9.45
N LEU A 553 -27.06 13.70 8.32
CA LEU A 553 -28.02 12.60 8.13
C LEU A 553 -27.74 11.44 9.10
N ASP A 554 -28.78 10.70 9.46
CA ASP A 554 -28.59 9.38 10.06
C ASP A 554 -27.95 8.38 9.07
N TYR A 555 -27.50 7.24 9.59
CA TYR A 555 -26.78 6.26 8.80
C TYR A 555 -27.63 5.65 7.66
N GLU A 556 -28.92 5.44 7.88
CA GLU A 556 -29.81 4.81 6.89
C GLU A 556 -30.08 5.78 5.72
N ALA A 557 -30.45 7.03 6.04
CA ALA A 557 -30.62 8.09 5.06
C ALA A 557 -29.34 8.36 4.27
N ALA A 558 -28.18 8.38 4.94
CA ALA A 558 -26.88 8.49 4.28
C ALA A 558 -26.58 7.32 3.34
N CYS A 559 -27.00 6.10 3.71
CA CYS A 559 -26.80 4.90 2.89
C CYS A 559 -27.61 4.96 1.60
N HIS A 560 -28.85 5.43 1.67
CA HIS A 560 -29.69 5.67 0.50
C HIS A 560 -29.10 6.74 -0.43
N ALA A 561 -28.67 7.87 0.14
CA ALA A 561 -28.04 8.94 -0.63
C ALA A 561 -26.78 8.45 -1.36
N LEU A 562 -25.95 7.64 -0.68
CA LEU A 562 -24.75 7.06 -1.28
C LEU A 562 -25.08 6.11 -2.45
N HIS A 563 -26.07 5.22 -2.30
CA HIS A 563 -26.43 4.28 -3.36
C HIS A 563 -26.99 4.97 -4.61
N LEU A 564 -27.72 6.08 -4.44
CA LEU A 564 -28.17 6.90 -5.55
C LEU A 564 -26.98 7.56 -6.29
N ALA A 565 -26.01 8.09 -5.53
CA ALA A 565 -24.80 8.67 -6.09
C ALA A 565 -23.94 7.61 -6.80
N LEU A 566 -23.84 6.39 -6.26
CA LEU A 566 -23.13 5.25 -6.87
C LEU A 566 -23.70 4.92 -8.26
N ASP A 567 -25.02 4.81 -8.39
CA ASP A 567 -25.65 4.50 -9.68
C ASP A 567 -25.48 5.66 -10.68
N THR A 568 -25.45 6.91 -10.22
CA THR A 568 -25.14 8.10 -11.05
C THR A 568 -23.71 8.06 -11.57
N VAL A 569 -22.74 7.84 -10.68
CA VAL A 569 -21.31 7.79 -11.04
C VAL A 569 -21.02 6.65 -12.01
N ARG A 570 -21.65 5.47 -11.82
CA ARG A 570 -21.52 4.33 -12.75
C ARG A 570 -22.01 4.68 -14.16
N ALA A 571 -23.09 5.45 -14.27
CA ALA A 571 -23.61 5.89 -15.57
C ALA A 571 -22.63 6.84 -16.29
N MET A 572 -22.00 7.77 -15.57
CA MET A 572 -20.97 8.66 -16.13
C MET A 572 -19.72 7.90 -16.59
N GLN A 573 -19.23 6.96 -15.77
CA GLN A 573 -18.07 6.13 -16.10
C GLN A 573 -18.33 5.27 -17.34
N ALA A 574 -19.54 4.71 -17.48
CA ALA A 574 -19.93 3.94 -18.66
C ALA A 574 -19.96 4.78 -19.95
N ALA A 575 -20.04 6.11 -19.84
CA ALA A 575 -19.95 7.04 -20.95
C ALA A 575 -18.49 7.48 -21.27
N GLY A 576 -17.50 7.02 -20.50
CA GLY A 576 -16.10 7.42 -20.64
C GLY A 576 -15.76 8.77 -20.03
N GLU A 577 -16.64 9.32 -19.19
CA GLU A 577 -16.46 10.60 -18.52
C GLU A 577 -15.66 10.44 -17.21
N GLU A 578 -14.91 11.48 -16.84
CA GLU A 578 -14.32 11.57 -15.49
C GLU A 578 -15.45 11.85 -14.49
N ALA A 579 -15.81 10.84 -13.69
CA ALA A 579 -16.89 10.95 -12.72
C ALA A 579 -16.38 11.47 -11.35
N PRO A 580 -17.21 12.20 -10.58
CA PRO A 580 -16.89 12.60 -9.21
C PRO A 580 -17.04 11.43 -8.24
N SER A 581 -16.54 11.58 -7.01
CA SER A 581 -16.71 10.53 -6.00
C SER A 581 -18.19 10.34 -5.65
N PRO A 582 -18.70 9.10 -5.55
CA PRO A 582 -20.06 8.85 -5.08
C PRO A 582 -20.33 9.47 -3.70
N VAL A 583 -19.34 9.45 -2.80
CA VAL A 583 -19.43 10.07 -1.47
C VAL A 583 -19.51 11.59 -1.60
N ALA A 584 -18.60 12.20 -2.36
CA ALA A 584 -18.61 13.65 -2.60
C ALA A 584 -19.93 14.11 -3.25
N LEU A 585 -20.40 13.40 -4.28
CA LEU A 585 -21.65 13.68 -4.98
C LEU A 585 -22.86 13.55 -4.05
N ALA A 586 -22.90 12.52 -3.19
CA ALA A 586 -23.96 12.36 -2.19
C ALA A 586 -23.97 13.54 -1.20
N ILE A 587 -22.80 13.93 -0.67
CA ILE A 587 -22.66 15.07 0.25
C ILE A 587 -23.14 16.37 -0.42
N GLU A 588 -22.70 16.63 -1.65
CA GLU A 588 -23.08 17.83 -2.41
C GLU A 588 -24.59 17.87 -2.70
N THR A 589 -25.16 16.73 -3.09
CA THR A 589 -26.60 16.61 -3.39
C THR A 589 -27.45 16.89 -2.16
N VAL A 590 -27.09 16.30 -1.01
CA VAL A 590 -27.79 16.53 0.25
C VAL A 590 -27.69 17.99 0.68
N ARG A 591 -26.51 18.60 0.59
CA ARG A 591 -26.32 20.02 0.92
C ARG A 591 -27.16 20.94 0.01
N LYS A 592 -27.22 20.68 -1.30
CA LYS A 592 -28.06 21.44 -2.23
C LYS A 592 -29.55 21.31 -1.91
N GLN A 593 -30.01 20.14 -1.49
CA GLN A 593 -31.41 19.90 -1.12
C GLN A 593 -31.78 20.59 0.22
N GLY A 594 -30.84 20.67 1.17
CA GLY A 594 -31.05 21.36 2.45
C GLY A 594 -31.08 22.89 2.37
N ILE A 595 -30.39 23.50 1.40
CA ILE A 595 -30.34 24.96 1.21
C ILE A 595 -31.67 25.55 0.66
N HIS A 596 -32.59 24.71 0.19
CA HIS A 596 -33.90 25.14 -0.32
C HIS A 596 -35.02 25.19 0.73
N HIS A 597 -34.69 25.04 2.02
CA HIS A 597 -35.67 25.06 3.12
C HIS A 597 -35.48 26.14 4.18
N ASP A 598 -34.58 27.12 3.98
CA ASP A 598 -34.45 28.32 4.83
C ASP A 598 -35.11 29.57 4.24
#